data_AF-A0A3M1F3F2-F1
#
_entry.id   AF-A0A3M1F3F2-F1
#
_cell.length_a   1.000
_cell.length_b   1.000
_cell.length_c   1.000
_cell.angle_alpha   90.00
_cell.angle_beta   90.00
_cell.angle_gamma   90.00
#
_symmetry.space_group_name_H-M   'P 1'
#
loop_
_entity.id
_entity.type
_entity.pdbx_description
1 polymer ?
#
loop_
_entity_poly.entity_id
_entity_poly.type
_entity_poly.pdbx_seq_one_letter_code
_entity_poly.pdbx_strand_id
1 'polypeptide(L)'
;MHRSENKAVYQEFLQELERQVDMAELGLNKLIAEGDFKAIKFFLLTKGKTRGYTYKQEIEHQGEVETVFNIKLEDLQEEDDDNEE
;
A
#
# COMPACT_ATOMS: atom_id res chain seq x y z
N MET A 1 -1.13 -43.54 -16.47
CA MET A 1 -1.05 -42.48 -17.49
C MET A 1 -1.94 -41.25 -17.21
N HIS A 2 -2.90 -41.28 -16.27
CA HIS A 2 -3.88 -40.18 -16.12
C HIS A 2 -3.40 -38.90 -15.39
N ARG A 3 -2.21 -38.90 -14.76
CA ARG A 3 -1.73 -37.73 -13.98
C ARG A 3 -1.06 -36.67 -14.87
N SER A 4 -0.54 -37.05 -16.04
CA SER A 4 0.13 -36.14 -16.98
C SER A 4 -0.85 -35.39 -17.88
N GLU A 5 -1.93 -36.06 -18.32
CA GLU A 5 -2.98 -35.43 -19.15
C GLU A 5 -3.67 -34.30 -18.40
N ASN A 6 -4.03 -34.51 -17.13
CA ASN A 6 -4.67 -33.48 -16.32
C ASN A 6 -3.76 -32.26 -16.08
N LYS A 7 -2.44 -32.50 -15.93
CA LYS A 7 -1.45 -31.42 -15.81
C LYS A 7 -1.32 -30.61 -17.10
N ALA A 8 -1.34 -31.25 -18.27
CA ALA A 8 -1.24 -30.57 -19.56
C ALA A 8 -2.47 -29.70 -19.83
N VAL A 9 -3.68 -30.22 -19.59
CA VAL A 9 -4.93 -29.45 -19.73
C VAL A 9 -4.94 -28.24 -18.80
N TYR A 10 -4.49 -28.40 -17.56
CA TYR A 10 -4.39 -27.29 -16.62
C TYR A 10 -3.38 -26.22 -17.08
N GLN A 11 -2.25 -26.62 -17.66
CA GLN A 11 -1.27 -25.68 -18.20
C GLN A 11 -1.82 -24.91 -19.40
N GLU A 12 -2.54 -25.57 -20.30
CA GLU A 12 -3.20 -24.92 -21.43
C GLU A 12 -4.26 -23.91 -20.96
N PHE A 13 -5.05 -24.27 -19.94
CA PHE A 13 -5.99 -23.35 -19.32
C PHE A 13 -5.32 -22.10 -18.74
N LEU A 14 -4.19 -22.25 -18.04
CA LEU A 14 -3.44 -21.11 -17.51
C LEU A 14 -2.88 -20.22 -18.65
N GLN A 15 -2.39 -20.82 -19.73
CA GLN A 15 -1.90 -20.07 -20.89
C GLN A 15 -3.02 -19.26 -21.57
N GLU A 16 -4.24 -19.80 -21.61
CA GLU A 16 -5.38 -19.08 -22.15
C GLU A 16 -5.78 -17.89 -21.26
N LEU A 17 -5.68 -18.03 -19.94
CA LEU A 17 -5.90 -16.91 -19.03
C LEU A 17 -4.87 -15.79 -19.24
N GLU A 18 -3.58 -16.13 -19.38
CA GLU A 18 -2.53 -15.14 -19.68
C GLU A 18 -2.80 -14.42 -21.02
N ARG A 19 -3.23 -15.14 -22.06
CA ARG A 19 -3.63 -14.52 -23.34
C ARG A 19 -4.79 -13.54 -23.20
N GLN A 20 -5.77 -13.85 -22.36
CA GLN A 20 -6.88 -12.93 -22.10
C GLN A 20 -6.39 -11.66 -21.41
N VAL A 21 -5.43 -11.78 -20.49
CA VAL A 21 -4.77 -10.63 -19.86
C VAL A 21 -4.01 -9.82 -20.89
N ASP A 22 -3.20 -10.44 -21.76
CA ASP A 22 -2.48 -9.74 -22.85
C ASP A 22 -3.44 -8.93 -23.74
N MET A 23 -4.59 -9.50 -24.09
CA MET A 23 -5.61 -8.82 -24.90
C MET A 23 -6.21 -7.62 -24.16
N ALA A 24 -6.46 -7.76 -22.86
CA ALA A 24 -6.95 -6.66 -22.03
C ALA A 24 -5.89 -5.54 -21.90
N GLU A 25 -4.61 -5.88 -21.74
CA GLU A 25 -3.51 -4.92 -21.69
C GLU A 25 -3.35 -4.16 -23.02
N LEU A 26 -3.47 -4.85 -24.15
CA LEU A 26 -3.49 -4.23 -25.47
C LEU A 26 -4.67 -3.25 -25.62
N GLY A 27 -5.87 -3.64 -25.15
CA GLY A 27 -7.04 -2.78 -25.14
C GLY A 27 -6.85 -1.54 -24.26
N LEU A 28 -6.30 -1.72 -23.06
CA LEU A 28 -6.00 -0.63 -22.14
C LEU A 28 -5.00 0.35 -22.75
N ASN A 29 -3.93 -0.14 -23.39
CA ASN A 29 -2.94 0.70 -24.06
C ASN A 29 -3.53 1.52 -25.20
N LYS A 30 -4.44 0.94 -25.99
CA LYS A 30 -5.16 1.67 -27.05
C LYS A 30 -6.00 2.80 -26.47
N LEU A 31 -6.81 2.52 -25.45
CA LEU A 31 -7.64 3.54 -24.79
C LEU A 31 -6.80 4.67 -24.19
N ILE A 32 -5.64 4.36 -23.60
CA ILE A 32 -4.68 5.35 -23.11
C ILE A 32 -4.17 6.22 -24.26
N ALA A 33 -3.79 5.61 -25.39
CA ALA A 33 -3.30 6.34 -26.57
C ALA A 33 -4.38 7.25 -27.17
N GLU A 34 -5.65 6.86 -27.09
CA GLU A 34 -6.81 7.64 -27.52
C GLU A 34 -7.21 8.74 -26.53
N GLY A 35 -6.59 8.79 -25.34
CA GLY A 35 -6.85 9.81 -24.33
C GLY A 35 -8.01 9.50 -23.40
N ASP A 36 -8.47 8.24 -23.30
CA ASP A 36 -9.52 7.88 -22.36
C ASP A 36 -9.06 8.13 -20.91
N PHE A 37 -9.74 9.07 -20.25
CA PHE A 37 -9.37 9.52 -18.92
C PHE A 37 -9.44 8.41 -17.87
N LYS A 38 -10.41 7.49 -17.97
CA LYS A 38 -10.57 6.41 -16.99
C LYS A 38 -9.44 5.40 -17.12
N ALA A 39 -9.07 5.03 -18.34
CA ALA A 39 -7.96 4.14 -18.65
C ALA A 39 -6.63 4.73 -18.16
N ILE A 40 -6.36 6.01 -18.46
CA ILE A 40 -5.16 6.72 -17.99
C ILE A 40 -5.13 6.74 -16.46
N LYS A 41 -6.22 7.15 -15.80
CA LYS A 41 -6.30 7.20 -14.34
C LYS A 41 -6.08 5.82 -13.72
N PHE A 42 -6.70 4.78 -14.28
CA PHE A 42 -6.54 3.39 -13.81
C PHE A 42 -5.08 2.93 -13.92
N PHE A 43 -4.44 3.17 -15.06
CA PHE A 43 -3.04 2.81 -15.28
C PHE A 43 -2.10 3.52 -14.30
N LEU A 44 -2.28 4.82 -14.10
CA LEU A 44 -1.48 5.61 -13.17
C LEU A 44 -1.66 5.14 -11.72
N LEU A 45 -2.89 4.88 -11.28
CA LEU A 45 -3.15 4.39 -9.92
C LEU A 45 -2.63 2.98 -9.65
N THR A 46 -2.39 2.15 -10.68
CA THR A 46 -1.94 0.76 -10.53
C THR A 46 -0.44 0.61 -10.79
N LYS A 47 0.04 1.07 -11.94
CA LYS A 47 1.45 0.95 -12.39
C LYS A 47 2.27 2.22 -12.10
N GLY A 48 1.62 3.37 -11.91
CA GLY A 48 2.28 4.64 -11.59
C GLY A 48 2.49 4.91 -10.10
N LYS A 49 2.17 3.97 -9.20
CA LYS A 49 2.29 4.18 -7.74
C LYS A 49 3.69 4.62 -7.31
N THR A 50 4.74 4.05 -7.91
CA THR A 50 6.14 4.42 -7.63
C THR A 50 6.47 5.86 -8.02
N ARG A 51 5.66 6.48 -8.89
CA ARG A 51 5.75 7.89 -9.28
C ARG A 51 4.81 8.80 -8.48
N GLY A 52 4.18 8.29 -7.41
CA GLY A 52 3.32 9.06 -6.51
C GLY A 52 1.83 9.11 -6.90
N TYR A 53 1.39 8.32 -7.88
CA TYR A 53 -0.02 8.22 -8.23
C TYR A 53 -0.76 7.29 -7.26
N THR A 54 -1.12 7.84 -6.09
CA THR A 54 -1.89 7.15 -5.06
C THR A 54 -3.13 7.94 -4.68
N TYR A 55 -4.16 7.26 -4.18
CA TYR A 55 -5.32 7.95 -3.61
C TYR A 55 -4.91 8.57 -2.27
N LYS A 56 -5.11 9.88 -2.11
CA LYS A 56 -5.04 10.51 -0.79
C LYS A 56 -6.25 10.02 0.01
N GLN A 57 -6.00 9.37 1.13
CA GLN A 57 -7.03 9.08 2.13
C GLN A 57 -6.81 10.04 3.30
N GLU A 58 -7.85 10.75 3.69
CA GLU A 58 -7.86 11.48 4.96
C GLU A 58 -8.35 10.51 6.03
N ILE A 59 -7.49 10.24 7.01
CA ILE A 59 -7.82 9.40 8.16
C ILE A 59 -8.20 10.34 9.29
N GLU A 60 -9.48 10.36 9.63
CA GLU A 60 -9.97 11.07 10.80
C GLU A 60 -9.54 10.31 12.05
N HIS A 61 -8.67 10.92 12.86
CA HIS A 61 -8.27 10.36 14.15
C HIS A 61 -9.22 10.92 15.21
N GLN A 62 -10.25 10.15 15.58
CA GLN A 62 -11.08 10.44 16.74
C GLN A 62 -10.52 9.66 17.94
N GLY A 63 -9.85 10.37 18.84
CA GLY A 63 -9.29 9.83 20.08
C GLY A 63 -8.80 10.95 20.99
N GLU A 64 -8.87 10.75 22.30
CA GLU A 64 -8.33 11.67 23.29
C GLU A 64 -6.79 11.58 23.24
N VAL A 65 -6.12 12.72 23.05
CA VAL A 65 -4.65 12.78 23.00
C VAL A 65 -4.13 12.70 24.44
N GLU A 66 -3.89 11.49 24.94
CA GLU A 66 -3.18 11.32 26.21
C GLU A 66 -1.72 11.75 26.03
N THR A 67 -1.41 12.94 26.56
CA THR A 67 -0.06 13.49 26.55
C THR A 67 0.71 12.85 27.70
N VAL A 68 1.47 11.79 27.42
CA VAL A 68 2.31 11.14 28.43
C VAL A 68 3.58 11.96 28.62
N PHE A 69 3.71 12.65 29.75
CA PHE A 69 4.96 13.28 30.18
C PHE A 69 5.83 12.23 30.89
N ASN A 70 6.88 11.77 30.22
CA ASN A 70 7.92 10.96 30.87
C ASN A 70 8.84 11.88 31.68
N ILE A 71 8.40 12.25 32.88
CA ILE A 71 9.24 12.95 33.86
C ILE A 71 10.23 11.92 34.41
N LYS A 72 11.53 12.22 34.28
CA LYS A 72 12.57 11.43 34.94
C LYS A 72 12.60 11.80 36.41
N LEU A 73 12.56 10.77 37.26
CA LEU A 73 12.59 10.92 38.72
C LEU A 73 13.93 11.46 39.25
N GLU A 74 14.95 11.61 38.39
CA GLU A 74 16.25 12.18 38.78
C GLU A 74 16.22 13.70 39.04
N ASP A 75 15.17 14.42 38.63
CA ASP A 75 15.09 15.88 38.80
C ASP A 75 14.48 16.31 40.16
N LEU A 76 14.25 15.36 41.09
CA LEU A 76 13.68 15.61 42.42
C LEU A 76 14.64 15.18 43.55
N GLN A 77 15.86 15.73 43.57
CA GLN A 77 16.67 15.73 44.78
C GLN A 77 16.74 17.14 45.36
N GLU A 78 16.16 17.25 46.55
CA GLU A 78 16.15 18.38 47.46
C GLU A 78 17.60 18.84 47.74
N GLU A 79 17.98 20.02 47.26
CA GLU A 79 18.92 20.85 48.01
C GLU A 79 18.10 21.47 49.13
N ASP A 80 18.28 20.96 50.36
CA ASP A 80 18.08 21.71 51.61
C ASP A 80 18.31 20.74 52.80
N ASP A 81 19.52 20.76 53.38
CA ASP A 81 19.66 20.99 54.83
C ASP A 81 21.12 21.34 55.16
N ASP A 82 21.56 22.52 54.70
CA ASP A 82 22.57 23.27 55.45
C ASP A 82 21.84 23.88 56.66
N ASN A 83 21.86 23.21 57.82
CA ASN A 83 21.64 23.92 59.08
C ASN A 83 22.41 23.34 60.28
N GLU A 84 23.01 24.28 60.99
CA GLU A 84 23.99 24.21 62.06
C GLU A 84 23.47 23.55 63.36
N GLU A 85 24.31 22.76 64.03
CA GLU A 85 24.86 23.09 65.38
C GLU A 85 26.07 22.22 65.76
#